data_AF-A0A3D0IDB5-F1
#
_entry.id   AF-A0A3D0IDB5-F1
#
_cell.length_a   1.000
_cell.length_b   1.000
_cell.length_c   1.000
_cell.angle_alpha   90.00
_cell.angle_beta   90.00
_cell.angle_gamma   90.00
#
_symmetry.space_group_name_H-M   'P 1'
#
loop_
_entity.id
_entity.type
_entity.pdbx_description
1 polymer ?
#
loop_
_entity_poly.entity_id
_entity_poly.type
_entity_poly.pdbx_seq_one_letter_code
_entity_poly.pdbx_strand_id
1 'polypeptide(L)'
;MTKRREGFTLIELMIVVAIIGILAAIAIPNFLKFQLRSKTGEAKANLAAIRTAEEGYFSEYSTYVVAAQNPGGNPTNLKRVWT
;
A
#
# COMPACT_ATOMS: atom_id res chain seq x y z
N MET A 1 4.95 6.96 -56.47
CA MET A 1 5.45 5.81 -55.69
C MET A 1 4.60 5.68 -54.43
N THR A 2 3.68 4.72 -54.40
CA THR A 2 2.85 4.40 -53.24
C THR A 2 3.66 3.52 -52.28
N LYS A 3 3.94 4.06 -51.09
CA LYS A 3 4.65 3.36 -50.01
C LYS A 3 3.75 2.22 -49.51
N ARG A 4 4.20 0.97 -49.61
CA ARG A 4 3.47 -0.18 -49.03
C ARG A 4 3.38 0.04 -47.53
N ARG A 5 2.17 -0.05 -46.97
CA ARG A 5 1.96 -0.08 -45.52
C ARG A 5 2.35 -1.47 -45.04
N GLU A 6 3.46 -1.58 -44.33
CA GLU A 6 3.81 -2.81 -43.63
C GLU A 6 2.89 -2.95 -42.41
N GLY A 7 2.14 -4.05 -42.36
CA GLY A 7 1.26 -4.38 -41.25
C GLY A 7 2.02 -5.17 -40.18
N PHE A 8 1.66 -4.96 -38.91
CA PHE A 8 2.19 -5.70 -37.78
C PHE A 8 1.75 -7.16 -37.84
N THR A 9 2.66 -8.10 -37.56
CA THR A 9 2.32 -9.51 -37.58
C THR A 9 1.65 -9.93 -36.26
N LEU A 10 0.72 -10.89 -36.33
CA LEU A 10 0.10 -11.44 -35.12
C LEU A 10 1.13 -12.14 -34.23
N ILE A 11 2.17 -12.74 -34.82
CA ILE A 11 3.23 -13.43 -34.07
C ILE A 11 4.10 -12.46 -33.28
N GLU A 12 4.41 -11.27 -33.82
CA GLU A 12 5.09 -10.22 -33.06
C GLU A 12 4.27 -9.81 -31.84
N LEU A 13 2.95 -9.68 -31.99
CA LEU A 13 2.07 -9.35 -30.86
C LEU A 13 2.07 -10.45 -29.80
N MET A 14 2.00 -11.71 -30.21
CA MET A 14 1.95 -12.85 -29.28
C MET A 14 3.20 -12.95 -28.43
N ILE A 15 4.40 -12.76 -29.00
CA ILE A 15 5.65 -12.80 -28.25
C ILE A 15 5.71 -11.65 -27.25
N VAL A 16 5.28 -10.45 -27.64
CA VAL A 16 5.25 -9.29 -26.74
C VAL A 16 4.34 -9.53 -25.53
N VAL A 17 3.13 -10.03 -25.76
CA VAL A 17 2.19 -10.34 -24.66
C VAL A 17 2.72 -11.45 -23.76
N ALA A 18 3.39 -12.47 -24.32
CA ALA A 18 4.02 -13.52 -23.53
C ALA A 18 5.13 -12.97 -22.62
N ILE A 19 5.99 -12.09 -23.12
CA ILE A 19 7.06 -11.46 -22.32
C ILE A 19 6.46 -10.57 -21.21
N ILE A 20 5.47 -9.74 -21.54
CA ILE A 20 4.78 -8.89 -20.55
C ILE A 20 4.08 -9.76 -19.49
N GLY A 21 3.49 -10.88 -19.87
CA GLY A 21 2.86 -11.83 -18.95
C GLY A 21 3.84 -12.41 -17.93
N ILE A 22 5.03 -12.82 -18.38
CA ILE A 22 6.10 -13.34 -17.49
C ILE A 22 6.58 -12.24 -16.52
N LEU A 23 6.82 -11.03 -17.04
CA LEU A 23 7.24 -9.90 -16.21
C LEU A 23 6.17 -9.53 -15.17
N ALA A 24 4.90 -9.47 -15.58
CA ALA A 24 3.79 -9.14 -14.70
C ALA A 24 3.60 -10.18 -13.58
N ALA A 25 3.74 -11.48 -13.89
CA ALA A 25 3.60 -12.56 -12.92
C ALA A 25 4.59 -12.43 -11.75
N ILE A 26 5.81 -11.94 -12.01
CA ILE A 26 6.84 -11.72 -10.98
C ILE A 26 6.68 -10.34 -10.33
N ALA A 27 6.37 -9.31 -11.12
CA ALA A 27 6.32 -7.93 -10.65
C ALA A 27 5.14 -7.66 -9.71
N ILE A 28 3.94 -8.18 -10.02
CA ILE A 28 2.72 -7.94 -9.24
C ILE A 28 2.87 -8.37 -7.77
N PRO A 29 3.22 -9.63 -7.44
CA PRO A 29 3.34 -10.05 -6.03
C PRO A 29 4.45 -9.28 -5.30
N ASN A 30 5.56 -8.97 -5.98
CA ASN A 30 6.65 -8.18 -5.39
C ASN A 30 6.19 -6.75 -5.07
N PHE A 31 5.46 -6.12 -5.98
CA PHE A 31 4.91 -4.78 -5.78
C PHE A 31 3.89 -4.74 -4.63
N LEU A 32 3.02 -5.75 -4.51
CA LEU A 32 2.09 -5.88 -3.38
C LEU A 32 2.84 -6.00 -2.05
N LYS A 33 3.89 -6.83 -2.00
CA LYS A 33 4.74 -6.95 -0.82
C LYS A 33 5.45 -5.63 -0.47
N PHE A 34 5.95 -4.91 -1.47
CA PHE A 34 6.55 -3.59 -1.27
C PHE A 34 5.55 -2.58 -0.69
N GLN A 35 4.33 -2.50 -1.25
CA GLN A 35 3.28 -1.65 -0.71
C GLN A 35 2.96 -1.99 0.75
N LEU A 36 2.80 -3.27 1.07
CA LEU A 36 2.53 -3.71 2.45
C LEU A 36 3.67 -3.28 3.39
N ARG A 37 4.94 -3.49 2.99
CA ARG A 37 6.10 -3.05 3.78
C ARG A 37 6.10 -1.53 3.98
N SER A 38 5.78 -0.77 2.94
CA SER A 38 5.66 0.69 3.03
C SER A 38 4.60 1.11 4.05
N LYS A 39 3.40 0.53 3.98
CA LYS A 39 2.31 0.79 4.93
C LYS A 39 2.68 0.41 6.37
N THR A 40 3.37 -0.71 6.57
CA THR A 40 3.85 -1.09 7.91
C THR A 40 4.93 -0.14 8.43
N GLY A 41 5.79 0.38 7.55
CA GLY A 41 6.81 1.37 7.92
C GLY A 41 6.18 2.70 8.35
N GLU A 42 5.20 3.17 7.58
CA GLU A 42 4.41 4.36 7.90
C GLU A 42 3.67 4.21 9.24
N ALA A 43 2.98 3.08 9.46
CA ALA A 43 2.32 2.80 10.73
C ALA A 43 3.29 2.84 11.92
N LYS A 44 4.49 2.26 11.76
CA LYS A 44 5.52 2.30 12.80
C LYS A 44 6.00 3.72 13.10
N ALA A 45 6.20 4.54 12.07
CA ALA A 45 6.60 5.94 12.24
C ALA A 45 5.52 6.76 12.96
N ASN A 46 4.26 6.61 12.56
CA ASN A 46 3.12 7.29 13.18
C ASN A 46 2.96 6.89 14.65
N LEU A 47 3.07 5.59 14.98
CA LEU A 47 3.01 5.12 16.36
C LEU A 47 4.17 5.64 17.22
N ALA A 48 5.38 5.75 16.66
CA ALA A 48 6.51 6.33 17.36
C ALA A 48 6.28 7.83 17.67
N ALA A 49 5.74 8.59 16.71
CA ALA A 49 5.41 9.99 16.91
C ALA A 49 4.32 10.18 17.99
N ILE A 50 3.25 9.36 17.96
CA ILE A 50 2.21 9.37 18.99
C ILE A 50 2.82 9.07 20.36
N ARG A 51 3.66 8.03 20.47
CA ARG A 51 4.33 7.68 21.72
C ARG A 51 5.14 8.85 22.29
N THR A 52 5.94 9.52 21.46
CA THR A 52 6.73 10.67 21.92
C THR A 52 5.84 11.82 22.38
N ALA A 53 4.73 12.08 21.70
CA ALA A 53 3.77 13.11 22.11
C ALA A 53 3.11 12.76 23.46
N GLU A 54 2.70 11.50 23.64
CA GLU A 54 2.12 10.99 24.90
C GLU A 54 3.12 11.02 26.06
N GLU A 55 4.38 10.66 25.82
CA GLU A 55 5.45 10.76 26.83
C GLU A 55 5.68 12.23 27.26
N GLY A 56 5.62 13.18 26.31
CA GLY A 56 5.67 14.61 26.61
C GLY A 56 4.48 15.09 27.44
N TYR A 57 3.27 14.66 27.07
CA TYR A 57 2.05 14.99 27.81
C TYR A 57 2.06 14.43 29.23
N PHE A 58 2.50 13.17 29.39
CA PHE A 58 2.64 12.54 30.70
C PHE A 58 3.64 13.29 31.58
N SER A 59 4.75 13.78 31.01
CA SER A 59 5.74 14.56 31.77
C SER A 59 5.16 15.87 32.34
N GLU A 60 4.13 16.46 31.72
CA GLU A 60 3.53 17.72 32.15
C GLU A 60 2.33 17.49 33.08
N TYR A 61 1.48 16.51 32.77
CA TYR A 61 0.18 16.31 33.44
C TYR A 61 0.12 15.04 34.31
N SER A 62 1.19 14.25 34.37
CA SER A 62 1.26 12.96 35.11
C SER A 62 0.16 11.95 34.73
N THR A 63 -0.42 12.09 33.53
CA THR A 63 -1.45 11.19 32.99
C THR A 63 -1.29 11.08 31.47
N TYR A 64 -1.70 9.96 30.88
CA TYR A 64 -1.79 9.79 29.43
C TYR A 64 -3.14 10.28 28.91
N VAL A 65 -3.22 10.62 27.62
CA VAL A 65 -4.49 10.97 26.99
C VAL A 65 -5.35 9.72 26.85
N VAL A 66 -6.62 9.82 27.22
CA VAL A 66 -7.58 8.74 27.03
C VAL A 66 -7.89 8.64 25.54
N ALA A 67 -7.39 7.61 24.89
CA ALA A 67 -7.80 7.27 23.53
C ALA A 67 -9.20 6.66 23.57
N ALA A 68 -10.18 7.34 22.98
CA ALA A 68 -11.47 6.72 22.70
C ALA A 68 -11.26 5.61 21.66
N GLN A 69 -11.83 4.42 21.90
CA GLN A 69 -11.87 3.39 20.87
C GLN A 69 -12.75 3.89 19.74
N ASN A 70 -12.14 4.39 18.68
CA ASN A 70 -12.85 4.75 17.46
C ASN A 70 -12.23 4.02 16.27
N PRO A 71 -13.02 3.39 15.39
CA PRO A 71 -14.41 2.98 15.62
C PRO A 71 -14.51 1.90 16.72
N GLY A 72 -15.40 2.09 17.70
CA GLY A 72 -15.45 1.24 18.91
C GLY A 72 -15.74 -0.23 18.67
N GLY A 73 -15.01 -1.15 19.30
CA GLY A 73 -15.20 -2.61 19.20
C GLY A 73 -14.06 -3.36 18.50
N ASN A 74 -14.09 -4.69 18.56
CA ASN A 74 -13.01 -5.54 18.03
C ASN A 74 -12.85 -5.39 16.49
N PRO A 75 -11.62 -5.41 15.95
CA PRO A 75 -11.40 -5.36 14.52
C PRO A 75 -12.03 -6.58 13.83
N THR A 76 -12.82 -6.32 12.78
CA THR A 76 -13.43 -7.34 11.92
C THR A 76 -13.01 -7.09 10.46
N ASN A 77 -13.30 -8.03 9.57
CA ASN A 77 -13.02 -7.87 8.12
C ASN A 77 -13.93 -6.84 7.42
N LEU A 78 -14.75 -6.09 8.15
CA LEU A 78 -15.68 -5.11 7.62
C LEU A 78 -15.07 -3.71 7.64
N LYS A 79 -15.28 -2.94 6.58
CA LYS A 79 -14.90 -1.52 6.53
C LYS A 79 -15.76 -0.74 7.54
N ARG A 80 -15.14 -0.04 8.49
CA ARG A 80 -15.83 0.78 9.48
C ARG A 80 -15.62 2.27 9.21
N VAL A 81 -16.66 3.05 9.46
CA VAL A 81 -16.62 4.50 9.35
C VAL A 81 -16.09 5.07 10.66
N TRP A 82 -15.13 5.98 10.55
CA TRP A 82 -14.62 6.77 11.67
C TRP A 82 -15.54 7.97 11.84
N THR A 83 -16.52 7.86 12.74
CA THR A 83 -17.36 8.98 13.21
C THR A 83 -16.89 9.40 14.58
#